data_AF-A0A524FZ48-F1
#
_entry.id   AF-A0A524FZ48-F1
#
_cell.length_a   1.000
_cell.length_b   1.000
_cell.length_c   1.000
_cell.angle_alpha   90.00
_cell.angle_beta   90.00
_cell.angle_gamma   90.00
#
_symmetry.space_group_name_H-M   'P 1'
#
loop_
_entity.id
_entity.type
_entity.pdbx_description
1 polymer ?
#
loop_
_entity_poly.entity_id
_entity_poly.type
_entity_poly.pdbx_seq_one_letter_code
_entity_poly.pdbx_strand_id
1 'polypeptide(L)' 'MLLNKEYVDALKTGKSNKSMIWAGLNLNNLEESILDVYKRGELFKLKNFNQKIIEFINPYFMENEDLKRKTGLDQFL' A
#
# COMPACT_ATOMS: atom_id res chain seq x y z
N MET A 1 7.33 0.85 5.06
CA MET A 1 7.22 2.13 5.81
C MET A 1 7.10 3.29 4.83
N LEU A 2 5.88 3.77 4.62
CA LEU A 2 5.57 4.88 3.70
C LEU A 2 6.21 6.20 4.12
N LEU A 3 6.18 6.51 5.41
CA LEU A 3 6.78 7.73 5.98
C LEU A 3 8.30 7.76 5.79
N ASN A 4 8.98 6.62 5.97
CA ASN A 4 10.43 6.54 5.78
C ASN A 4 10.81 6.74 4.31
N LYS A 5 10.01 6.23 3.38
CA LYS A 5 10.24 6.44 1.95
C LYS A 5 9.98 7.90 1.56
N GLU A 6 8.92 8.51 2.07
CA GLU A 6 8.66 9.94 1.85
C GLU A 6 9.81 10.81 2.38
N TYR A 7 10.32 10.52 3.57
CA TYR A 7 11.47 11.21 4.15
C TYR A 7 12.70 11.12 3.25
N VAL A 8 13.06 9.92 2.78
CA VAL A 8 14.22 9.72 1.89
C VAL A 8 14.02 10.43 0.54
N ASP A 9 12.83 10.35 -0.03
CA ASP A 9 12.53 10.98 -1.32
C ASP A 9 12.51 12.52 -1.20
N ALA A 10 12.03 13.07 -0.08
CA ALA A 10 12.06 14.49 0.21
C ALA A 10 13.50 15.01 0.36
N LEU A 11 14.38 14.25 1.03
CA LEU A 11 15.81 14.59 1.12
C LEU A 11 16.50 14.60 -0.25
N LYS A 12 16.15 13.67 -1.15
CA LYS A 12 16.76 13.57 -2.49
C LYS A 12 16.24 14.62 -3.46
N THR A 13 14.95 14.91 -3.42
CA THR A 13 14.27 15.73 -4.44
C THR A 13 13.96 17.15 -3.97
N GLY A 14 14.08 17.42 -2.68
CA GLY A 14 13.66 18.68 -2.05
C GLY A 14 12.14 18.90 -2.02
N LYS A 15 11.35 17.93 -2.50
CA LYS A 15 9.89 18.05 -2.61
C LYS A 15 9.21 17.03 -1.69
N SER A 16 8.36 17.52 -0.79
CA SER A 16 7.55 16.65 0.06
C SER A 16 6.31 16.15 -0.68
N ASN A 17 5.98 14.88 -0.46
CA ASN A 17 4.78 14.26 -0.99
C ASN A 17 3.71 14.13 0.10
N LYS A 18 2.89 15.18 0.24
CA LYS A 18 1.82 15.25 1.24
C LYS A 18 0.82 14.08 1.17
N SER A 19 0.55 13.56 -0.04
CA SER A 19 -0.31 12.38 -0.21
C SER A 19 0.31 11.13 0.44
N MET A 20 1.62 10.98 0.33
CA MET A 20 2.37 9.86 0.90
C MET A 20 2.50 9.95 2.42
N ILE A 21 2.71 11.16 2.96
CA ILE A 21 2.66 11.44 4.41
C ILE A 21 1.28 11.08 4.95
N TRP A 22 0.22 11.61 4.32
CA TRP A 22 -1.15 11.33 4.74
C TRP A 22 -1.44 9.83 4.70
N ALA A 23 -1.07 9.15 3.62
CA ALA A 23 -1.23 7.70 3.50
C ALA A 23 -0.48 6.97 4.61
N GLY A 24 0.79 7.31 4.85
CA GLY A 24 1.58 6.69 5.92
C GLY A 24 0.94 6.87 7.31
N LEU A 25 0.42 8.07 7.62
CA LEU A 25 -0.24 8.33 8.90
C LEU A 25 -1.57 7.59 9.04
N ASN A 26 -2.42 7.61 8.02
CA ASN A 26 -3.73 6.94 8.10
C ASN A 26 -3.59 5.42 8.08
N LEU A 27 -2.64 4.89 7.32
CA LEU A 27 -2.37 3.46 7.27
C LEU A 27 -1.72 2.95 8.56
N ASN A 28 -0.84 3.74 9.20
CA ASN A 28 -0.30 3.41 10.50
C ASN A 28 -1.37 3.40 11.61
N ASN A 29 -2.44 4.17 11.43
CA ASN A 29 -3.56 4.24 12.36
C ASN A 29 -4.63 3.17 12.09
N LEU A 30 -4.48 2.34 11.06
CA LEU A 30 -5.33 1.17 10.90
C LEU A 30 -4.93 0.14 11.95
N GLU A 31 -5.89 -0.29 12.77
CA GLU A 31 -5.73 -1.42 13.69
C GLU A 31 -5.62 -2.78 12.95
N GLU A 32 -5.75 -2.76 11.63
CA GLU A 32 -5.74 -3.92 10.76
C GLU A 32 -4.87 -3.71 9.52
N SER A 33 -4.52 -4.81 8.85
CA SER A 33 -3.73 -4.78 7.63
C SER A 33 -4.45 -4.05 6.51
N ILE A 34 -3.78 -3.09 5.88
CA ILE A 34 -4.31 -2.40 4.70
C ILE A 34 -4.67 -3.35 3.56
N LEU A 35 -4.00 -4.51 3.49
CA LEU A 35 -4.30 -5.54 2.50
C LEU A 35 -5.68 -6.15 2.74
N ASP A 36 -6.07 -6.30 4.00
CA ASP A 36 -7.36 -6.90 4.35
C ASP A 36 -8.50 -5.89 4.18
N VAL A 37 -8.25 -4.61 4.51
CA VAL A 37 -9.16 -3.50 4.17
C VAL A 37 -9.39 -3.39 2.66
N TYR A 38 -8.35 -3.61 1.85
CA TYR A 38 -8.44 -3.61 0.39
C TYR A 38 -9.29 -4.75 -0.16
N LYS A 39 -9.03 -5.99 0.28
CA LYS A 39 -9.79 -7.16 -0.18
C LYS A 39 -11.27 -7.04 0.11
N ARG A 40 -11.65 -6.38 1.21
CA ARG A 40 -13.05 -6.10 1.55
C ARG A 40 -13.67 -4.92 0.78
N GLY A 41 -12.88 -4.20 -0.01
CA GLY A 41 -13.32 -3.01 -0.76
C GLY A 41 -13.58 -1.79 0.13
N GLU A 42 -13.04 -1.77 1.35
CA GLU A 42 -13.35 -0.74 2.35
C GLU A 42 -12.38 0.42 2.36
N LEU A 43 -11.32 0.34 1.56
CA LEU A 43 -10.32 1.39 1.43
C LEU A 43 -10.93 2.72 0.96
N PHE A 44 -11.93 2.67 0.08
CA PHE A 44 -12.68 3.84 -0.38
C PHE A 44 -13.54 4.48 0.71
N LYS A 45 -13.85 3.74 1.80
CA LYS A 45 -14.61 4.26 2.94
C LYS A 45 -13.73 5.04 3.91
N LEU A 46 -12.39 4.97 3.77
CA LEU A 46 -11.49 5.80 4.57
C LEU A 46 -11.70 7.27 4.22
N LYS A 47 -11.92 8.09 5.24
CA LYS A 47 -12.14 9.53 5.07
C LYS A 47 -10.94 10.14 4.36
N ASN A 48 -11.16 10.91 3.29
CA ASN A 48 -10.11 11.52 2.45
C ASN A 48 -9.21 10.53 1.70
N PHE A 49 -9.75 9.35 1.37
CA PHE A 49 -9.06 8.39 0.52
C PHE A 49 -8.64 9.00 -0.84
N ASN A 50 -7.36 8.86 -1.18
CA ASN A 50 -6.79 9.33 -2.43
C ASN A 50 -6.45 8.14 -3.32
N GLN A 51 -6.89 8.15 -4.58
CA GLN A 51 -6.64 7.07 -5.55
C GLN A 51 -5.14 6.77 -5.75
N LYS A 52 -4.25 7.75 -5.56
CA LYS A 52 -2.78 7.54 -5.58
C LYS A 52 -2.29 6.53 -4.54
N ILE A 53 -3.07 6.30 -3.49
CA ILE A 53 -2.78 5.28 -2.47
C ILE A 53 -2.99 3.89 -3.05
N ILE A 54 -4.02 3.69 -3.89
CA ILE A 54 -4.18 2.44 -4.65
C ILE A 54 -2.94 2.22 -5.50
N GLU A 55 -2.54 3.22 -6.29
CA GLU A 55 -1.35 3.12 -7.15
C GLU A 55 -0.10 2.73 -6.37
N PHE A 56 0.04 3.21 -5.12
CA PHE A 56 1.16 2.85 -4.27
C PHE A 56 1.08 1.44 -3.71
N ILE A 57 -0.10 0.96 -3.34
CA ILE A 57 -0.27 -0.37 -2.71
C ILE A 57 -0.43 -1.47 -3.79
N ASN A 58 -0.91 -1.14 -4.99
CA ASN A 58 -1.16 -2.07 -6.10
C ASN A 58 0.02 -3.01 -6.40
N PRO A 59 1.29 -2.54 -6.46
CA PRO A 59 2.43 -3.40 -6.70
C PRO A 59 2.59 -4.50 -5.63
N TYR A 60 2.29 -4.19 -4.37
CA TYR A 60 2.32 -5.16 -3.28
C TYR A 60 1.17 -6.18 -3.36
N PHE A 61 0.07 -5.86 -4.06
CA PHE A 61 -1.00 -6.83 -4.34
C PHE A 61 -0.66 -7.72 -5.53
N MET A 62 -0.09 -7.17 -6.62
CA MET A 62 0.27 -7.93 -7.82
C MET A 62 1.40 -8.93 -7.54
N GLU A 63 2.43 -8.54 -6.76
CA GLU A 63 3.48 -9.47 -6.33
C GLU A 63 2.93 -10.62 -5.47
N ASN A 64 1.88 -10.39 -4.68
CA ASN A 64 1.26 -11.42 -3.85
C ASN A 64 0.36 -12.38 -4.65
N GLU A 65 -0.28 -11.94 -5.73
CA GLU A 65 -0.98 -12.85 -6.65
C GLU A 65 -0.01 -13.72 -7.44
N ASP A 66 1.11 -13.17 -7.90
CA ASP A 66 2.16 -13.94 -8.59
C ASP A 66 2.91 -14.88 -7.64
N LEU A 67 3.13 -14.49 -6.38
CA LEU A 67 3.65 -15.38 -5.34
C LEU A 67 2.67 -16.52 -5.02
N LYS A 68 1.37 -16.22 -4.90
CA LYS A 68 0.33 -17.25 -4.70
C LYS A 68 0.21 -18.20 -5.89
N ARG A 69 0.34 -17.71 -7.13
CA ARG A 69 0.37 -18.55 -8.34
C ARG A 69 1.61 -19.45 -8.38
N LYS A 70 2.78 -18.93 -8.02
CA LYS A 70 4.01 -19.74 -7.93
C LYS A 70 3.98 -20.81 -6.85
N THR A 71 3.35 -20.57 -5.70
CA THR A 71 3.25 -21.58 -4.64
C THR A 71 2.08 -22.55 -4.79
N GLY A 72 1.07 -22.23 -5.62
CA GLY A 72 -0.17 -23.00 -5.72
C GLY A 72 -0.22 -24.07 -6.82
N LEU A 73 0.60 -23.95 -7.87
CA LEU A 73 0.62 -24.90 -8.99
C LEU A 73 1.75 -25.94 -8.90
N ASP A 74 2.86 -25.64 -8.23
CA ASP A 74 4.01 -26.55 -8.10
C ASP A 74 3.94 -27.46 -6.86
N GLN A 75 2.85 -27.43 -6.08
CA GLN A 75 2.61 -28.41 -5.01
C GLN A 75 1.80 -29.64 -5.46
N PHE A 76 1.30 -29.66 -6.70
CA PHE A 76 0.41 -30.71 -7.19
C PHE A 76 0.71 -31.21 -8.62
N LEU A 77 1.89 -30.93 -9.17
CA LEU A 77 2.37 -31.53 -10.42
C LEU A 77 3.67 -32.31 -10.18
#